data_AF-A0A6I6K1V4-F1
#
_entry.id   AF-A0A6I6K1V4-F1
#
_cell.length_a   1.000
_cell.length_b   1.000
_cell.length_c   1.000
_cell.angle_alpha   90.00
_cell.angle_beta   90.00
_cell.angle_gamma   90.00
#
_symmetry.space_group_name_H-M   'P 1'
#
loop_
_entity.id
_entity.type
_entity.pdbx_description
1 polymer ?
#
loop_
_entity_poly.entity_id
_entity_poly.type
_entity_poly.pdbx_seq_one_letter_code
_entity_poly.pdbx_strand_id
1 'polypeptide(L)'
;MIIKNTVIPLLLSATMVLHPVLPFIEYYTLKEYIIKNLCINRDNPKSCCEGKCYLEKRIKENNSDNSTEKQNPVVHQLKRIEYNLPEKSNIPFFISENTTESEFLVSKYNHIFYNSIFHPPKV
;
A
#
# COMPACT_ATOMS: atom_id res chain seq x y z
N MET A 1 -13.16 33.58 -28.78
CA MET A 1 -11.96 33.45 -27.92
C MET A 1 -12.27 33.67 -26.44
N ILE A 2 -13.10 34.65 -26.08
CA ILE A 2 -13.49 34.98 -24.70
C ILE A 2 -14.19 33.81 -23.97
N ILE A 3 -15.09 33.07 -24.64
CA ILE A 3 -15.85 31.95 -24.06
C ILE A 3 -14.92 30.79 -23.65
N LYS A 4 -13.91 30.44 -24.46
CA LYS A 4 -12.94 29.39 -24.11
C LYS A 4 -12.12 29.76 -22.87
N ASN A 5 -11.83 31.05 -22.70
CA ASN A 5 -11.00 31.56 -21.61
C ASN A 5 -11.75 31.63 -20.27
N THR A 6 -13.09 31.69 -20.29
CA THR A 6 -13.93 31.69 -19.07
C THR A 6 -14.44 30.30 -18.69
N VAL A 7 -14.64 29.40 -19.67
CA VAL A 7 -15.10 28.03 -19.39
C VAL A 7 -14.06 27.21 -18.64
N ILE A 8 -12.78 27.33 -18.98
CA ILE A 8 -11.69 26.59 -18.32
C ILE A 8 -11.62 26.86 -16.81
N PRO A 9 -11.53 28.13 -16.33
CA PRO A 9 -11.50 28.39 -14.89
C PRO A 9 -12.80 28.00 -14.18
N LEU A 10 -13.95 28.11 -14.85
CA LEU A 10 -15.23 27.64 -14.31
C LEU A 10 -15.20 26.13 -14.06
N LEU A 11 -14.71 25.35 -15.02
CA LEU A 11 -14.58 23.89 -14.91
C LEU A 11 -13.61 23.48 -13.78
N LEU A 12 -12.48 24.19 -13.65
CA LEU A 12 -11.51 24.01 -12.57
C LEU A 12 -12.07 24.33 -11.18
N SER A 13 -12.85 25.40 -11.05
CA SER A 13 -13.51 25.71 -9.77
C SER A 13 -14.56 24.66 -9.40
N ALA A 14 -15.28 24.12 -10.39
CA ALA A 14 -16.32 23.11 -10.16
C ALA A 14 -15.73 21.81 -9.62
N THR A 15 -14.59 21.34 -10.14
CA THR A 15 -13.94 20.12 -9.64
C THR A 15 -13.46 20.28 -8.20
N MET A 16 -12.95 21.47 -7.85
CA MET A 16 -12.54 21.81 -6.48
C MET A 16 -13.69 21.71 -5.47
N VAL A 17 -14.89 22.14 -5.87
CA VAL A 17 -16.10 22.05 -5.04
C VAL A 17 -16.68 20.63 -5.04
N LEU A 18 -16.61 19.92 -6.16
CA LEU A 18 -17.20 18.60 -6.29
C LEU A 18 -16.45 17.54 -5.46
N HIS A 19 -15.12 17.62 -5.43
CA HIS A 19 -14.25 16.65 -4.74
C HIS A 19 -14.63 16.39 -3.26
N PRO A 20 -14.82 17.40 -2.39
CA PRO A 20 -15.23 17.18 -1.01
C PRO A 20 -16.69 16.70 -0.85
N VAL A 21 -17.54 16.89 -1.87
CA VAL A 21 -18.97 16.54 -1.79
C VAL A 21 -19.23 15.07 -2.16
N LEU A 22 -18.41 14.49 -3.03
CA LEU A 22 -18.51 13.08 -3.45
C LEU A 22 -18.71 12.07 -2.30
N PRO A 23 -17.93 12.06 -1.20
CA PRO A 23 -18.08 11.05 -0.14
C PRO A 23 -19.42 11.15 0.59
N PHE A 24 -20.03 12.34 0.64
CA PHE A 24 -21.36 12.51 1.23
C PHE A 24 -22.44 11.94 0.31
N ILE A 25 -22.34 12.16 -0.99
CA ILE A 25 -23.29 11.59 -1.96
C ILE A 25 -23.26 10.06 -1.91
N GLU A 26 -22.07 9.45 -1.93
CA GLU A 26 -21.89 8.00 -1.78
C GLU A 26 -22.54 7.52 -0.46
N TYR A 27 -22.28 8.21 0.65
CA TYR A 27 -22.83 7.84 1.95
C TYR A 27 -24.35 7.84 2.02
N TYR A 28 -25.01 8.88 1.49
CA TYR A 28 -26.48 8.99 1.56
C TYR A 28 -27.19 8.07 0.57
N THR A 29 -26.63 7.89 -0.63
CA THR A 29 -27.25 7.03 -1.67
C THR A 29 -27.13 5.55 -1.35
N LEU A 30 -26.02 5.13 -0.71
CA LEU A 30 -25.71 3.73 -0.41
C LEU A 30 -25.76 3.42 1.10
N LYS A 31 -26.45 4.25 1.91
CA LYS A 31 -26.41 4.18 3.38
C LYS A 31 -26.68 2.77 3.92
N GLU A 32 -27.69 2.09 3.39
CA GLU A 32 -28.05 0.72 3.82
C GLU A 32 -26.93 -0.29 3.54
N TYR A 33 -26.34 -0.23 2.34
CA TYR A 33 -25.23 -1.10 1.96
C TYR A 33 -24.01 -0.85 2.84
N ILE A 34 -23.71 0.42 3.11
CA ILE A 34 -22.58 0.84 3.95
C ILE A 34 -22.77 0.32 5.38
N ILE A 35 -23.95 0.49 5.97
CA ILE A 35 -24.25 0.00 7.33
C ILE A 35 -24.09 -1.52 7.40
N LYS A 36 -24.62 -2.25 6.42
CA LYS A 36 -24.65 -3.71 6.43
C LYS A 36 -23.29 -4.35 6.15
N ASN A 37 -22.48 -3.78 5.25
CA ASN A 37 -21.28 -4.44 4.73
C ASN A 37 -19.96 -3.74 5.09
N LEU A 38 -19.96 -2.41 5.20
CA LEU A 38 -18.72 -1.62 5.33
C LEU A 38 -18.52 -1.05 6.74
N CYS A 39 -19.58 -0.94 7.54
CA CYS A 39 -19.50 -0.45 8.91
C CYS A 39 -18.70 -1.42 9.79
N ILE A 40 -17.69 -0.90 10.51
CA ILE A 40 -16.88 -1.69 11.44
C ILE A 40 -17.68 -2.15 12.67
N ASN A 41 -18.73 -1.41 13.04
CA ASN A 41 -19.57 -1.69 14.20
C ASN A 41 -20.89 -2.38 13.81
N ARG A 42 -20.99 -2.98 12.62
CA ARG A 42 -22.22 -3.64 12.13
C ARG A 42 -22.72 -4.76 13.05
N ASP A 43 -21.80 -5.43 13.75
CA ASP A 43 -22.12 -6.53 14.67
C ASP A 43 -22.54 -6.04 16.07
N ASN A 44 -22.46 -4.72 16.32
CA ASN A 44 -22.93 -4.09 17.55
C ASN A 44 -24.17 -3.22 17.27
N PRO A 45 -25.39 -3.81 17.35
CA PRO A 45 -26.63 -3.11 17.05
C PRO A 45 -26.95 -1.97 18.04
N LYS A 46 -26.29 -1.92 19.20
CA LYS A 46 -26.42 -0.81 20.16
C LYS A 46 -25.56 0.39 19.79
N SER A 47 -24.73 0.30 18.75
CA SER A 47 -23.85 1.39 18.35
C SER A 47 -24.61 2.46 17.54
N CYS A 48 -24.46 3.73 17.92
CA CYS A 48 -25.03 4.87 17.18
C CYS A 48 -24.21 5.25 15.93
N CYS A 49 -23.42 4.31 15.38
CA CYS A 49 -22.47 4.55 14.31
C CYS A 49 -23.19 4.80 12.98
N GLU A 50 -24.19 3.99 12.62
CA GLU A 50 -24.94 4.13 11.36
C GLU A 50 -24.04 4.31 10.11
N GLY A 51 -22.88 3.65 10.07
CA GLY A 51 -21.93 3.78 8.96
C GLY A 51 -21.12 5.08 8.94
N LYS A 52 -21.22 5.96 9.96
CA LYS A 52 -20.43 7.20 10.05
C LYS A 52 -18.93 6.95 10.06
N CYS A 53 -18.48 5.81 10.60
CA CYS A 53 -17.08 5.38 10.53
C CYS A 53 -16.54 5.28 9.10
N TYR A 54 -17.38 4.85 8.14
CA TYR A 54 -17.02 4.77 6.74
C TYR A 54 -16.92 6.16 6.12
N LEU A 55 -17.89 7.05 6.39
CA LEU A 55 -17.86 8.43 5.93
C LEU A 55 -16.62 9.18 6.43
N GLU A 56 -16.28 9.03 7.72
CA GLU A 56 -15.09 9.64 8.31
C GLU A 56 -13.81 9.13 7.63
N LYS A 57 -13.73 7.83 7.33
CA LYS A 57 -12.60 7.24 6.60
C LYS A 57 -12.46 7.85 5.20
N ARG A 58 -13.55 7.96 4.44
CA ARG A 58 -13.56 8.59 3.11
C ARG A 58 -13.16 10.05 3.13
N ILE A 59 -13.61 10.80 4.14
CA ILE A 59 -13.22 12.20 4.32
C ILE A 59 -11.72 12.30 4.60
N LYS A 60 -11.16 11.43 5.44
CA LYS A 60 -9.70 11.41 5.71
C LYS A 60 -8.90 11.06 4.47
N GLU A 61 -9.30 10.04 3.71
CA GLU A 61 -8.67 9.65 2.43
C GLU A 61 -8.63 10.83 1.45
N ASN A 62 -9.75 11.55 1.28
CA ASN A 62 -9.82 12.72 0.39
C ASN A 62 -9.02 13.94 0.87
N ASN A 63 -8.62 13.99 2.14
CA ASN A 63 -7.81 15.08 2.71
C ASN A 63 -6.32 14.72 2.81
N SER A 64 -5.98 13.43 2.83
CA SER A 64 -4.60 12.95 3.00
C SER A 64 -3.69 13.18 1.79
N ASP A 65 -4.22 13.59 0.64
CA ASP A 65 -3.40 13.96 -0.52
C ASP A 65 -2.54 15.23 -0.28
N ASN A 66 -2.75 15.94 0.83
CA ASN A 66 -1.94 17.09 1.25
C ASN A 66 -1.06 16.84 2.49
N SER A 67 -1.09 15.63 3.06
CA SER A 67 -0.21 15.26 4.16
C SER A 67 0.68 14.11 3.74
N THR A 68 1.96 14.41 3.53
CA THR A 68 3.07 13.54 3.93
C THR A 68 2.98 13.26 5.44
N GLU A 69 1.89 12.69 5.91
CA GLU A 69 1.85 12.00 7.19
C GLU A 69 2.47 10.65 6.92
N LYS A 70 3.74 10.58 7.30
CA LYS A 70 4.46 9.38 7.70
C LYS A 70 3.46 8.37 8.25
N GLN A 71 3.00 7.45 7.38
CA GLN A 71 2.59 6.15 7.85
C GLN A 71 3.83 5.60 8.52
N ASN A 72 3.86 5.67 9.85
CA ASN A 72 4.76 4.85 10.66
C ASN A 72 4.66 3.46 10.02
N PRO A 73 5.75 2.89 9.50
CA PRO A 73 5.66 1.54 8.99
C PRO A 73 5.19 0.72 10.17
N VAL A 74 3.97 0.19 10.06
CA VAL A 74 3.49 -0.85 10.95
C VAL A 74 4.60 -1.88 10.89
N VAL A 75 5.38 -1.95 11.97
CA VAL A 75 6.39 -2.98 12.15
C VAL A 75 5.56 -4.25 12.22
N HIS A 76 5.32 -4.85 11.05
CA HIS A 76 4.97 -6.24 10.94
C HIS A 76 6.05 -6.93 11.74
N GLN A 77 5.70 -7.39 12.95
CA GLN A 77 6.55 -8.25 13.73
C GLN A 77 6.82 -9.44 12.82
N LEU A 78 8.01 -9.44 12.20
CA LEU A 78 8.48 -10.54 11.38
C LEU A 78 8.50 -11.73 12.32
N LYS A 79 7.45 -12.55 12.24
CA LYS A 79 7.36 -13.81 12.95
C LYS A 79 8.55 -14.60 12.44
N ARG A 80 9.58 -14.71 13.28
CA ARG A 80 10.83 -15.41 12.95
C ARG A 80 10.45 -16.85 12.63
N ILE A 81 10.41 -17.19 11.35
CA ILE A 81 10.26 -18.57 10.91
C ILE A 81 11.61 -19.21 11.19
N GLU A 82 11.71 -19.99 12.26
CA GLU A 82 12.85 -20.87 12.47
C GLU A 82 12.80 -21.96 11.40
N TYR A 83 13.63 -21.81 10.37
CA TYR A 83 13.97 -22.92 9.49
C TYR A 83 15.19 -23.62 10.08
N ASN A 84 15.06 -24.91 10.36
CA ASN A 84 16.22 -25.75 10.64
C ASN A 84 16.93 -25.97 9.31
N LEU A 85 18.04 -25.25 9.11
CA LEU A 85 18.88 -25.43 7.92
C LEU A 85 19.63 -26.77 8.07
N PRO A 86 19.50 -27.72 7.12
CA PRO A 86 20.22 -28.98 7.22
C PRO A 86 21.72 -28.71 7.14
N GLU A 87 22.45 -29.29 8.08
CA GLU A 87 23.90 -29.17 8.23
C GLU A 87 24.60 -29.69 6.97
N LYS A 88 25.29 -28.77 6.28
CA LYS A 88 26.26 -28.95 5.18
C LYS A 88 26.24 -30.33 4.49
N SER A 89 25.44 -30.48 3.43
CA SER A 89 25.61 -31.60 2.50
C SER A 89 26.69 -31.26 1.47
N ASN A 90 27.77 -32.05 1.45
CA ASN A 90 28.78 -31.97 0.39
C ASN A 90 28.23 -32.70 -0.85
N ILE A 91 27.47 -31.99 -1.68
CA ILE A 91 27.00 -32.52 -2.97
C ILE A 91 28.12 -32.32 -4.00
N PRO A 92 28.70 -33.38 -4.59
CA PRO A 92 29.68 -33.22 -5.66
C PRO A 92 28.94 -32.78 -6.94
N PHE A 93 29.16 -31.54 -7.35
CA PHE A 93 28.63 -30.97 -8.58
C PHE A 93 29.55 -31.31 -9.76
N PHE A 94 29.07 -32.12 -10.71
CA PHE A 94 29.75 -32.37 -11.97
C PHE A 94 29.12 -31.49 -13.06
N ILE A 95 29.89 -30.54 -13.59
CA ILE A 95 29.50 -29.75 -14.76
C ILE A 95 29.92 -30.52 -16.02
N SER A 96 28.94 -30.97 -16.81
CA SER A 96 29.16 -31.34 -18.20
C SER A 96 29.00 -30.08 -19.04
N GLU A 97 30.08 -29.58 -19.63
CA GLU A 97 30.03 -28.47 -20.58
C GLU A 97 29.32 -28.93 -21.85
N ASN A 98 28.16 -28.36 -22.15
CA ASN A 98 27.63 -28.29 -23.51
C ASN A 98 27.23 -26.84 -23.76
N THR A 99 28.04 -26.15 -24.55
CA THR A 99 27.87 -24.78 -24.99
C THR A 99 26.69 -24.65 -25.94
N THR A 100 25.69 -23.86 -25.56
CA THR A 100 24.83 -23.16 -26.53
C THR A 100 24.48 -21.80 -25.94
N GLU A 101 24.88 -20.74 -26.65
CA GLU A 101 24.61 -19.36 -26.30
C GLU A 101 23.10 -19.11 -26.21
N SER A 102 22.66 -18.58 -25.07
CA SER A 102 21.38 -17.92 -24.92
C SER A 102 21.65 -16.58 -24.24
N GLU A 103 21.53 -15.51 -25.02
CA GLU A 103 21.49 -14.12 -24.57
C GLU A 103 20.21 -13.86 -23.76
N PHE A 104 20.12 -14.47 -22.58
CA PHE A 104 19.36 -13.89 -21.49
C PHE A 104 20.39 -13.36 -20.52
N LEU A 105 20.23 -12.09 -20.13
CA LEU A 105 20.99 -11.48 -19.05
C LEU A 105 20.74 -12.31 -17.78
N VAL A 106 21.52 -13.38 -17.60
CA VAL A 106 21.67 -14.07 -16.34
C VAL A 106 22.30 -13.02 -15.45
N SER A 107 21.46 -12.38 -14.65
CA SER A 107 21.92 -11.56 -13.54
C SER A 107 22.89 -12.43 -12.76
N LYS A 108 24.20 -12.16 -12.90
CA LYS A 108 25.28 -12.83 -12.17
C LYS A 108 25.21 -12.34 -10.73
N TYR A 109 24.14 -12.80 -10.10
CA TYR A 109 23.70 -12.66 -8.73
C TYR A 109 24.77 -13.21 -7.78
N ASN A 110 25.98 -12.65 -7.67
CA ASN A 110 26.94 -13.12 -6.67
C ASN A 110 26.71 -12.40 -5.35
N HIS A 111 25.90 -12.99 -4.46
CA HIS A 111 25.93 -12.64 -3.05
C HIS A 111 27.30 -13.08 -2.50
N ILE A 112 28.26 -12.17 -2.51
CA ILE A 112 29.46 -12.32 -1.68
C ILE A 112 28.94 -12.30 -0.24
N PHE A 113 28.88 -13.46 0.41
CA PHE A 113 28.56 -13.54 1.83
C PHE A 113 29.64 -12.78 2.60
N TYR A 114 29.34 -11.52 2.92
CA TYR A 114 30.23 -10.67 3.70
C TYR A 114 30.04 -11.04 5.16
N ASN A 115 31.04 -11.70 5.74
CA ASN A 115 31.00 -12.17 7.13
C ASN A 115 31.23 -11.06 8.17
N SER A 116 31.12 -9.80 7.76
CA SER A 116 31.27 -8.66 8.64
C SER A 116 29.89 -8.13 9.00
N ILE A 117 29.50 -8.38 10.24
CA ILE A 117 28.34 -7.77 10.87
C ILE A 117 28.68 -6.29 11.02
N PHE A 118 27.95 -5.43 10.32
CA PHE A 118 28.09 -3.99 10.46
C PHE A 118 27.75 -3.59 11.90
N HIS A 119 28.71 -3.03 12.63
CA HIS A 119 28.47 -2.47 13.95
C HIS A 119 28.59 -0.94 13.87
N PRO A 120 27.63 -0.20 14.44
CA PRO A 120 27.74 1.25 14.49
C PRO A 120 28.95 1.68 15.33
N PRO A 121 29.56 2.84 15.03
CA PRO A 121 30.71 3.33 15.77
C PRO A 121 30.35 3.55 17.23
N LYS A 122 31.21 3.05 18.12
CA LYS A 122 31.10 3.27 19.56
C LYS A 122 31.65 4.67 19.84
N VAL A 123 30.80 5.54 20.34
CA VAL A 123 31.20 6.77 21.06
C VAL A 123 31.85 6.41 22.39
#